data_AF-A0A819VFR8-F1
#
_entry.id   AF-A0A819VFR8-F1
#
_cell.length_a   1.000
_cell.length_b   1.000
_cell.length_c   1.000
_cell.angle_alpha   90.00
_cell.angle_beta   90.00
_cell.angle_gamma   90.00
#
_symmetry.space_group_name_H-M   'P 1'
#
loop_
_entity.id
_entity.type
_entity.pdbx_description
1 polymer ?
#
loop_
_entity_poly.entity_id
_entity_poly.type
_entity_poly.pdbx_seq_one_letter_code
_entity_poly.pdbx_strand_id
1 'polypeptide(L)'
;MAMKVWQLVFFQRLSRQVTLVCLQLINAERQNEVINTQLISQVIQSYIDLGFTANPSVLENNHQITSPALTIYKDYFEEQFLQETKQFYRLKAANLLAHSSVTEYLIQVAQCLDEETYRIQSYLHPSTSASLMETVEKVLICDHLEAIYTEAKALLRNEKHSGM
;
A
#
# COMPACT_ATOMS: atom_id res chain seq x y z
N MET A 1 23.37 25.46 13.82
CA MET A 1 22.90 24.27 14.57
C MET A 1 21.42 24.36 14.96
N ALA A 2 20.94 25.45 15.58
CA ALA A 2 19.54 25.58 16.01
C ALA A 2 18.47 25.52 14.88
N MET A 3 18.72 26.12 13.70
CA MET A 3 17.77 26.11 12.58
C MET A 3 17.55 24.70 11.99
N LYS A 4 18.59 23.87 11.94
CA LYS A 4 18.49 22.47 11.46
C LYS A 4 17.73 21.58 12.44
N VAL A 5 17.94 21.78 13.75
CA VAL A 5 17.20 21.06 14.80
C VAL A 5 15.73 21.45 14.79
N TRP A 6 15.44 22.75 14.66
CA TRP A 6 14.06 23.24 14.55
C TRP A 6 13.37 22.71 13.29
N GLN A 7 14.04 22.71 12.14
CA GLN A 7 13.51 22.11 10.90
C GLN A 7 13.24 20.62 11.07
N LEU A 8 14.11 19.85 11.72
CA LEU A 8 13.90 18.42 11.95
C LEU A 8 12.72 18.14 12.89
N VAL A 9 12.62 18.87 14.01
CA VAL A 9 11.53 18.68 14.99
C VAL A 9 10.19 19.17 14.43
N PHE A 10 10.18 20.29 13.72
CA PHE A 10 9.00 20.82 13.03
C PHE A 10 8.57 19.87 11.92
N PHE A 11 9.51 19.41 11.10
CA PHE A 11 9.26 18.44 10.05
C PHE A 11 8.68 17.14 10.63
N GLN A 12 9.25 16.58 11.69
CA GLN A 12 8.73 15.35 12.31
C GLN A 12 7.27 15.47 12.79
N ARG A 13 6.90 16.61 13.38
CA ARG A 13 5.51 16.82 13.82
C ARG A 13 4.56 17.03 12.64
N LEU A 14 4.99 17.82 11.66
CA LEU A 14 4.20 18.12 10.47
C LEU A 14 4.04 16.88 9.58
N SER A 15 5.13 16.13 9.35
CA SER A 15 5.14 14.93 8.52
C SER A 15 4.18 13.89 9.05
N ARG A 16 4.12 13.68 10.37
CA ARG A 16 3.14 12.75 10.96
C ARG A 16 1.70 13.12 10.61
N GLN A 17 1.33 14.39 10.75
CA GLN A 17 -0.04 14.85 10.45
C GLN A 17 -0.33 14.77 8.94
N VAL A 18 0.62 15.19 8.12
CA VAL A 18 0.49 15.18 6.66
C VAL A 18 0.38 13.75 6.13
N THR A 19 1.23 12.83 6.62
CA THR A 19 1.14 11.39 6.31
C THR A 19 -0.24 10.86 6.67
N LEU A 20 -0.74 11.13 7.88
CA LEU A 20 -2.07 10.66 8.29
C LEU A 20 -3.18 11.15 7.33
N VAL A 21 -3.15 12.42 6.94
CA VAL A 21 -4.12 12.97 5.99
C VAL A 21 -3.99 12.32 4.60
N CYS A 22 -2.76 12.11 4.11
CA CYS A 22 -2.54 11.39 2.85
C CYS A 22 -3.10 9.97 2.90
N LEU A 23 -2.88 9.24 3.99
CA LEU A 23 -3.40 7.89 4.15
C LEU A 23 -4.93 7.85 4.23
N GLN A 24 -5.54 8.84 4.89
CA GLN A 24 -7.00 9.02 4.88
C GLN A 24 -7.53 9.26 3.47
N LEU A 25 -6.87 10.13 2.68
CA LEU A 25 -7.26 10.36 1.28
C LEU A 25 -7.14 9.07 0.44
N ILE A 26 -6.07 8.30 0.61
CA ILE A 26 -5.91 7.03 -0.11
C ILE A 26 -7.00 6.03 0.28
N ASN A 27 -7.35 5.94 1.57
CA ASN A 27 -8.43 5.07 2.01
C ASN A 27 -9.81 5.55 1.52
N ALA A 28 -10.02 6.85 1.38
CA ALA A 28 -11.22 7.43 0.75
C ALA A 28 -11.29 7.03 -0.73
N GLU A 29 -10.18 7.15 -1.48
CA GLU A 29 -10.11 6.73 -2.88
C GLU A 29 -10.40 5.22 -3.06
N ARG A 30 -9.89 4.36 -2.17
CA ARG A 30 -10.20 2.92 -2.15
C ARG A 30 -11.69 2.60 -1.93
N GLN A 31 -12.42 3.55 -1.37
CA GLN A 31 -13.87 3.49 -1.18
C GLN A 31 -14.63 4.16 -2.33
N ASN A 32 -13.94 4.46 -3.44
CA ASN A 32 -14.46 5.14 -4.63
C ASN A 32 -14.81 6.62 -4.41
N GLU A 33 -14.24 7.27 -3.40
CA GLU A 33 -14.35 8.72 -3.27
C GLU A 33 -13.41 9.43 -4.25
N VAL A 34 -13.88 10.54 -4.83
CA VAL A 34 -13.04 11.37 -5.70
C VAL A 34 -12.10 12.21 -4.84
N ILE A 35 -10.80 11.98 -4.99
CA ILE A 35 -9.76 12.72 -4.28
C ILE A 35 -8.88 13.53 -5.22
N ASN A 36 -8.18 14.52 -4.67
CA ASN A 36 -7.13 15.22 -5.40
C ASN A 36 -5.79 14.50 -5.21
N THR A 37 -5.46 13.59 -6.14
CA THR A 37 -4.23 12.79 -6.13
C THR A 37 -2.96 13.65 -6.23
N GLN A 38 -3.05 14.87 -6.77
CA GLN A 38 -1.93 15.81 -6.84
C GLN A 38 -1.42 16.20 -5.45
N LEU A 39 -2.31 16.29 -4.46
CA LEU A 39 -1.92 16.60 -3.08
C LEU A 39 -1.02 15.50 -2.50
N ILE A 40 -1.34 14.24 -2.76
CA ILE A 40 -0.53 13.10 -2.32
C ILE A 40 0.81 13.12 -3.04
N SER A 41 0.81 13.30 -4.37
CA SER A 41 2.05 13.36 -5.16
C SER A 41 3.02 14.46 -4.67
N GLN A 42 2.50 15.66 -4.34
CA GLN A 42 3.31 16.75 -3.80
C GLN A 42 3.94 16.41 -2.45
N VAL A 43 3.19 15.74 -1.56
CA VAL A 43 3.73 15.29 -0.27
C VAL A 43 4.81 14.23 -0.46
N ILE A 44 4.57 13.25 -1.34
CA ILE A 44 5.56 12.21 -1.65
C ILE A 44 6.84 12.84 -2.21
N GLN A 45 6.73 13.78 -3.15
CA GLN A 45 7.88 14.48 -3.70
C GLN A 45 8.63 15.27 -2.61
N SER A 46 7.91 15.93 -1.70
CA SER A 46 8.52 16.64 -0.58
C SER A 46 9.33 15.72 0.34
N TYR A 47 8.88 14.49 0.59
CA TYR A 47 9.64 13.52 1.40
C TYR A 47 10.91 13.05 0.70
N ILE A 48 10.86 12.85 -0.61
CA ILE A 48 12.03 12.48 -1.41
C ILE A 48 13.05 13.63 -1.44
N ASP A 49 12.60 14.85 -1.71
CA ASP A 49 13.44 16.05 -1.76
C ASP A 49 14.15 16.29 -0.42
N LEU A 50 13.42 16.12 0.69
CA LEU A 50 14.01 16.22 2.03
C LEU A 50 15.07 15.16 2.30
N GLY A 51 14.89 13.93 1.80
CA GLY A 51 15.89 12.88 1.88
C GLY A 51 17.21 13.25 1.19
N PHE A 52 17.17 13.99 0.07
CA PHE A 52 18.38 14.50 -0.58
C PHE A 52 19.07 15.62 0.22
N THR A 53 18.31 16.42 0.97
CA THR A 53 18.86 17.52 1.79
C THR A 53 19.38 17.08 3.17
N ALA A 54 19.00 15.89 3.63
CA ALA A 54 19.48 15.33 4.88
C ALA A 54 20.96 14.93 4.74
N ASN A 55 21.81 15.29 5.72
CA ASN A 55 23.25 15.00 5.61
C ASN A 55 23.50 13.48 5.54
N PRO A 56 24.40 13.01 4.65
CA PRO A 56 24.73 11.59 4.52
C PRO A 56 25.20 10.91 5.82
N SER A 57 25.85 11.67 6.72
CA SER A 57 26.40 11.17 7.98
C SER A 57 25.35 10.77 9.03
N VAL A 58 24.08 11.16 8.86
CA VAL A 58 22.98 10.73 9.76
C VAL A 58 22.43 9.36 9.34
N LEU A 59 22.75 8.92 8.12
CA LEU A 59 22.17 7.73 7.49
C LEU A 59 23.11 6.51 7.51
N GLU A 60 24.34 6.67 7.99
CA GLU A 60 25.36 5.60 8.06
C GLU A 60 25.02 4.47 9.05
N ASN A 61 24.01 4.65 9.92
CA ASN A 61 23.68 3.66 10.95
C ASN A 61 22.71 2.56 10.49
N ASN A 62 22.09 2.67 9.31
CA ASN A 62 21.15 1.67 8.80
C ASN A 62 21.75 0.91 7.61
N HIS A 63 22.14 -0.34 7.87
CA HIS A 63 22.88 -1.26 7.03
C HIS A 63 22.07 -1.80 5.83
N GLN A 64 21.45 -0.93 5.04
CA GLN A 64 20.74 -1.31 3.82
C GLN A 64 21.03 -0.32 2.70
N ILE A 65 21.27 -0.84 1.49
CA ILE A 65 21.53 -0.08 0.26
C ILE A 65 20.22 0.62 -0.16
N THR A 66 19.77 1.58 0.64
CA THR A 66 18.66 2.48 0.33
C THR A 66 19.30 3.83 0.04
N SER A 67 19.02 4.40 -1.13
CA SER A 67 19.52 5.74 -1.45
C SER A 67 19.11 6.71 -0.34
N PRO A 68 19.99 7.59 0.15
CA PRO A 68 19.69 8.59 1.18
C PRO A 68 18.38 9.37 0.94
N ALA A 69 18.06 9.61 -0.33
CA ALA A 69 16.83 10.23 -0.80
C ALA A 69 15.53 9.53 -0.36
N LEU A 70 15.53 8.20 -0.29
CA LEU A 70 14.34 7.42 -0.04
C LEU A 70 14.11 7.10 1.43
N THR A 71 15.11 7.28 2.30
CA THR A 71 14.97 6.94 3.72
C THR A 71 13.82 7.70 4.38
N ILE A 72 13.69 9.00 4.12
CA ILE A 72 12.58 9.81 4.68
C ILE A 72 11.22 9.34 4.14
N TYR A 73 11.12 9.08 2.84
CA TYR A 73 9.89 8.54 2.25
C TYR A 73 9.50 7.19 2.88
N LYS A 74 10.48 6.29 3.05
CA LYS A 74 10.23 4.96 3.60
C LYS A 74 9.79 5.01 5.06
N ASP A 75 10.53 5.76 5.88
CA ASP A 75 10.33 5.82 7.33
C ASP A 75 9.07 6.61 7.72
N TYR A 76 8.75 7.68 7.00
CA TYR A 76 7.64 8.58 7.36
C TYR A 76 6.34 8.33 6.58
N PHE A 77 6.37 7.53 5.51
CA PHE A 77 5.19 7.26 4.69
C PHE A 77 5.03 5.78 4.35
N GLU A 78 6.00 5.16 3.65
CA GLU A 78 5.84 3.82 3.06
C GLU A 78 5.47 2.76 4.10
N GLU A 79 6.15 2.74 5.25
CA GLU A 79 5.88 1.76 6.30
C GLU A 79 4.44 1.87 6.82
N GLN A 80 3.98 3.08 7.15
CA GLN A 80 2.62 3.30 7.64
C GLN A 80 1.59 3.02 6.54
N PHE A 81 1.87 3.40 5.30
CA PHE A 81 1.03 3.11 4.14
C PHE A 81 0.81 1.60 3.95
N LEU A 82 1.86 0.80 4.02
CA LEU A 82 1.76 -0.66 3.89
C LEU A 82 0.98 -1.28 5.05
N GLN A 83 1.17 -0.79 6.28
CA GLN A 83 0.42 -1.25 7.44
C GLN A 83 -1.08 -0.97 7.32
N GLU A 84 -1.46 0.25 6.95
CA GLU A 84 -2.87 0.61 6.74
C GLU A 84 -3.48 -0.14 5.56
N THR A 85 -2.74 -0.31 4.48
CA THR A 85 -3.18 -1.10 3.31
C THR A 85 -3.46 -2.56 3.68
N LYS A 86 -2.57 -3.17 4.45
CA LYS A 86 -2.76 -4.53 4.97
C LYS A 86 -4.03 -4.64 5.81
N GLN A 87 -4.27 -3.67 6.70
CA GLN A 87 -5.48 -3.66 7.52
C GLN A 87 -6.74 -3.48 6.69
N PHE A 88 -6.72 -2.55 5.73
CA PHE A 88 -7.83 -2.30 4.82
C PHE A 88 -8.23 -3.58 4.06
N TYR A 89 -7.27 -4.23 3.40
CA TYR A 89 -7.57 -5.43 2.62
C TYR A 89 -7.94 -6.65 3.47
N ARG A 90 -7.47 -6.75 4.72
CA ARG A 90 -7.94 -7.80 5.65
C ARG A 90 -9.43 -7.67 5.94
N LEU A 91 -9.89 -6.44 6.21
CA LEU A 91 -11.31 -6.18 6.46
C LEU A 91 -12.14 -6.38 5.18
N LYS A 92 -11.64 -5.89 4.04
CA LYS A 92 -12.30 -6.07 2.75
C LYS A 92 -12.42 -7.55 2.38
N ALA A 93 -11.36 -8.35 2.53
CA ALA A 93 -11.37 -9.77 2.22
C ALA A 93 -12.36 -10.54 3.09
N ALA A 94 -12.34 -10.30 4.41
CA ALA A 94 -13.30 -10.91 5.33
C ALA A 94 -14.75 -10.57 4.97
N ASN A 95 -15.02 -9.33 4.53
CA ASN A 95 -16.34 -8.94 4.07
C ASN A 95 -16.72 -9.64 2.76
N LEU A 96 -15.85 -9.65 1.75
CA LEU A 96 -16.16 -10.28 0.46
C LEU A 96 -16.41 -11.79 0.62
N LEU A 97 -15.53 -12.51 1.31
CA LEU A 97 -15.68 -13.95 1.53
C LEU A 97 -16.96 -14.34 2.29
N ALA A 98 -17.51 -13.43 3.11
CA ALA A 98 -18.76 -13.67 3.82
C ALA A 98 -20.01 -13.46 2.94
N HIS A 99 -19.91 -12.72 1.82
CA HIS A 99 -21.07 -12.28 1.04
C HIS A 99 -21.00 -12.65 -0.45
N SER A 100 -19.90 -13.21 -0.95
CA SER A 100 -19.72 -13.58 -2.35
C SER A 100 -19.16 -14.99 -2.50
N SER A 101 -19.38 -15.61 -3.66
CA SER A 101 -18.68 -16.84 -4.07
C SER A 101 -17.17 -16.61 -4.19
N VAL A 102 -16.34 -17.66 -4.16
CA VAL A 102 -14.89 -17.51 -4.42
C VAL A 102 -14.64 -16.98 -5.82
N THR A 103 -15.48 -17.33 -6.80
CA THR A 103 -15.33 -16.81 -8.16
C THR A 103 -15.50 -15.29 -8.20
N GLU A 104 -16.56 -14.76 -7.61
CA GLU A 104 -16.79 -13.31 -7.48
C GLU A 104 -15.69 -12.64 -6.65
N TYR A 105 -15.26 -13.30 -5.57
CA TYR A 105 -14.14 -12.85 -4.74
C TYR A 105 -12.86 -12.66 -5.58
N LEU A 106 -12.47 -13.64 -6.39
CA LEU A 106 -11.26 -13.57 -7.22
C LEU A 106 -11.33 -12.46 -8.29
N ILE A 107 -12.52 -12.20 -8.85
CA ILE A 107 -12.72 -11.06 -9.76
C ILE A 107 -12.46 -9.74 -9.03
N GLN A 108 -12.99 -9.60 -7.80
CA GLN A 108 -12.75 -8.41 -6.97
C GLN A 108 -11.27 -8.27 -6.56
N VAL A 109 -10.57 -9.39 -6.29
CA VAL A 109 -9.13 -9.38 -6.00
C VAL A 109 -8.32 -8.87 -7.20
N ALA A 110 -8.62 -9.34 -8.41
CA ALA A 110 -7.95 -8.87 -9.62
C ALA A 110 -8.12 -7.36 -9.80
N GLN A 111 -9.35 -6.85 -9.64
CA GLN A 111 -9.63 -5.42 -9.68
C GLN A 111 -8.83 -4.65 -8.62
N CYS A 112 -8.74 -5.16 -7.39
CA CYS A 112 -7.97 -4.50 -6.33
C CYS A 112 -6.47 -4.41 -6.65
N LEU A 113 -5.88 -5.43 -7.30
CA LEU A 113 -4.48 -5.43 -7.70
C LEU A 113 -4.21 -4.41 -8.83
N ASP A 114 -5.13 -4.30 -9.79
CA ASP A 114 -5.06 -3.30 -10.85
C ASP A 114 -5.17 -1.87 -10.28
N GLU A 115 -6.08 -1.65 -9.34
CA GLU A 115 -6.23 -0.37 -8.65
C GLU A 115 -4.97 0.04 -7.87
N GLU A 116 -4.34 -0.87 -7.12
CA GLU A 116 -3.09 -0.56 -6.38
C GLU A 116 -1.91 -0.35 -7.34
N THR A 117 -1.87 -1.06 -8.47
CA THR A 117 -0.91 -0.81 -9.55
C THR A 117 -1.08 0.61 -10.10
N TYR A 118 -2.32 1.04 -10.33
CA TYR A 118 -2.62 2.40 -10.75
C TYR A 118 -2.21 3.45 -9.71
N ARG A 119 -2.43 3.20 -8.41
CA ARG A 119 -1.99 4.10 -7.33
C ARG A 119 -0.48 4.27 -7.30
N ILE A 120 0.27 3.18 -7.51
CA ILE A 120 1.74 3.23 -7.63
C ILE A 120 2.15 4.17 -8.75
N GLN A 121 1.55 4.02 -9.93
CA GLN A 121 1.88 4.82 -11.11
C GLN A 121 1.45 6.28 -10.99
N SER A 122 0.40 6.55 -10.21
CA SER A 122 -0.21 7.87 -10.14
C SER A 122 0.50 8.81 -9.17
N TYR A 123 0.88 8.34 -7.97
CA TYR A 123 1.37 9.24 -6.92
C TYR A 123 2.34 8.63 -5.91
N LEU A 124 2.66 7.33 -5.97
CA LEU A 124 3.66 6.72 -5.07
C LEU A 124 5.03 6.63 -5.74
N HIS A 125 6.07 6.43 -4.93
CA HIS A 125 7.39 6.17 -5.48
C HIS A 125 7.49 4.72 -6.00
N PRO A 126 8.13 4.45 -7.16
CA PRO A 126 8.22 3.09 -7.73
C PRO A 126 8.85 2.04 -6.81
N SER A 127 9.67 2.46 -5.83
CA SER A 127 10.26 1.54 -4.83
C SER A 127 9.21 0.81 -3.99
N THR A 128 8.00 1.34 -3.89
CA THR A 128 6.91 0.76 -3.10
C THR A 128 6.23 -0.41 -3.81
N SER A 129 6.42 -0.53 -5.13
CA SER A 129 5.69 -1.50 -5.96
C SER A 129 5.78 -2.93 -5.43
N ALA A 130 6.99 -3.45 -5.25
CA ALA A 130 7.19 -4.84 -4.81
C ALA A 130 6.53 -5.11 -3.45
N SER A 131 6.78 -4.24 -2.46
CA SER A 131 6.26 -4.42 -1.10
C SER A 131 4.75 -4.24 -1.00
N LEU A 132 4.16 -3.34 -1.80
CA LEU A 132 2.71 -3.16 -1.87
C LEU A 132 2.04 -4.37 -2.50
N MET A 133 2.51 -4.81 -3.67
CA MET A 133 1.93 -5.97 -4.36
C MET A 133 2.03 -7.22 -3.51
N GLU A 134 3.20 -7.50 -2.91
CA GLU A 134 3.37 -8.64 -1.99
C GLU A 134 2.39 -8.55 -0.80
N THR A 135 2.20 -7.36 -0.23
CA THR A 135 1.27 -7.16 0.89
C THR A 135 -0.17 -7.46 0.50
N VAL A 136 -0.62 -6.93 -0.65
CA VAL A 136 -2.00 -7.08 -1.13
C VAL A 136 -2.26 -8.52 -1.56
N GLU A 137 -1.36 -9.13 -2.34
CA GLU A 137 -1.46 -10.54 -2.74
C GLU A 137 -1.47 -11.48 -1.54
N LYS A 138 -0.62 -11.23 -0.55
CA LYS A 138 -0.59 -12.06 0.66
C LYS A 138 -1.93 -12.03 1.39
N VAL A 139 -2.47 -10.84 1.60
CA VAL A 139 -3.73 -10.66 2.35
C VAL A 139 -4.92 -11.18 1.58
N LEU A 140 -4.98 -10.94 0.27
CA LEU A 140 -6.15 -11.31 -0.54
C LEU A 140 -6.11 -12.76 -1.05
N ILE A 141 -4.92 -13.33 -1.26
CA ILE A 141 -4.77 -14.64 -1.90
C ILE A 141 -4.17 -15.65 -0.92
N CYS A 142 -2.95 -15.40 -0.44
CA CYS A 142 -2.22 -16.39 0.36
C CYS A 142 -2.93 -16.74 1.66
N ASP A 143 -3.44 -15.74 2.39
CA ASP A 143 -4.17 -15.93 3.65
C ASP A 143 -5.51 -16.67 3.46
N HIS A 144 -6.00 -16.82 2.21
CA HIS A 144 -7.30 -17.42 1.87
C HIS A 144 -7.21 -18.61 0.89
N LEU A 145 -6.01 -19.13 0.67
CA LEU A 145 -5.71 -20.13 -0.37
C LEU A 145 -6.52 -21.43 -0.20
N GLU A 146 -6.78 -21.86 1.04
CA GLU A 146 -7.56 -23.06 1.33
C GLU A 146 -9.01 -22.95 0.86
N ALA A 147 -9.66 -21.80 1.13
CA ALA A 147 -11.03 -21.54 0.69
C ALA A 147 -11.09 -21.50 -0.84
N ILE A 148 -10.13 -20.82 -1.46
CA ILE A 148 -10.01 -20.71 -2.91
C ILE A 148 -9.86 -22.10 -3.56
N TYR A 149 -8.95 -22.92 -3.03
CA TYR A 149 -8.69 -24.26 -3.54
C TYR A 149 -9.90 -25.18 -3.42
N THR A 150 -10.65 -25.05 -2.31
CA THR A 150 -11.82 -25.88 -2.04
C THR A 150 -12.94 -25.62 -3.05
N GLU A 151 -13.24 -24.35 -3.34
CA GLU A 151 -14.25 -24.01 -4.33
C GLU A 151 -13.79 -24.36 -5.76
N ALA A 152 -12.53 -24.09 -6.11
CA ALA A 152 -11.97 -24.49 -7.40
C ALA A 152 -12.13 -26.00 -7.66
N LYS A 153 -11.89 -26.84 -6.65
CA LYS A 153 -12.08 -28.29 -6.75
C LYS A 153 -13.55 -28.67 -6.94
N ALA A 154 -14.48 -27.97 -6.28
CA ALA A 154 -15.91 -28.19 -6.45
C ALA A 154 -16.39 -27.81 -7.86
N LEU A 155 -15.94 -26.67 -8.39
CA LEU A 155 -16.24 -26.22 -9.75
C LEU A 155 -15.76 -27.23 -10.80
N LEU A 156 -14.51 -27.68 -10.70
CA LEU A 156 -13.94 -28.69 -11.60
C LEU A 156 -14.67 -30.03 -11.54
N ARG A 157 -15.20 -30.42 -10.39
CA ARG A 157 -16.00 -31.64 -10.26
C ARG A 157 -17.34 -31.47 -10.97
N ASN A 158 -17.99 -30.32 -10.82
CA ASN A 158 -19.30 -30.06 -11.41
C ASN A 158 -19.24 -30.00 -12.95
N GLU A 159 -18.20 -29.39 -13.53
CA GLU A 159 -18.02 -29.38 -14.99
C GLU A 159 -17.89 -30.78 -15.60
N LYS A 160 -17.21 -31.70 -14.90
CA LYS A 160 -17.09 -33.10 -15.34
C LYS A 160 -18.42 -33.86 -15.35
N HIS A 161 -19.40 -33.45 -14.56
CA HIS A 161 -20.72 -34.09 -14.51
C HIS A 161 -21.73 -33.44 -15.46
N SER A 162 -21.55 -32.18 -15.83
CA SER A 162 -22.41 -31.47 -16.81
C SER A 162 -22.08 -31.82 -18.27
N GLY A 163 -20.92 -32.44 -18.53
CA GLY A 163 -20.47 -32.88 -19.85
C GLY A 163 -20.69 -34.37 -20.17
N MET A 164 -21.42 -35.11 -19.33
CA MET A 164 -21.87 -36.50 -19.56
C MET A 164 -23.39 -36.55 -19.68
#